data_AF-A0A3A4K007-F1
#
_entry.id   AF-A0A3A4K007-F1
#
_cell.length_a   1.000
_cell.length_b   1.000
_cell.length_c   1.000
_cell.angle_alpha   90.00
_cell.angle_beta   90.00
_cell.angle_gamma   90.00
#
_symmetry.space_group_name_H-M   'P 1'
#
loop_
_entity.id
_entity.type
_entity.pdbx_description
1 polymer ?
#
loop_
_entity_poly.entity_id
_entity_poly.type
_entity_poly.pdbx_seq_one_letter_code
_entity_poly.pdbx_strand_id
1 'polypeptide(L)'
;MQNGGTDMNRDKIYNEIKETLGIVPTFLKSVSDTRLAQEWELFKHVQLEEGVIPGKYKELIGLGIAAATKCHYCTLFHTEKAKLQGATAAEVEEAVSYAKETSGWSTYINGMRVDYEQFKREVGQIVEHMNRTMR
;
A
#
# COMPACT_ATOMS: atom_id res chain seq x y z
N MET A 1 2.17 1.05 44.15
CA MET A 1 2.89 -0.22 43.91
C MET A 1 2.79 -0.52 42.41
N GLN A 2 3.91 -0.32 41.68
CA GLN A 2 4.47 -1.13 40.57
C GLN A 2 3.49 -1.99 39.71
N ASN A 3 3.48 -2.00 38.36
CA ASN A 3 4.59 -2.02 37.40
C ASN A 3 4.14 -1.83 35.91
N GLY A 4 4.98 -1.15 35.11
CA GLY A 4 5.51 -1.67 33.83
C GLY A 4 4.65 -1.62 32.56
N GLY A 5 4.80 -0.55 31.77
CA GLY A 5 4.26 -0.45 30.40
C GLY A 5 4.99 0.58 29.53
N THR A 6 6.31 0.41 29.42
CA THR A 6 7.21 0.95 28.36
C THR A 6 6.93 2.36 27.81
N ASP A 7 7.36 3.36 28.57
CA ASP A 7 7.82 4.64 28.03
C ASP A 7 9.16 4.40 27.30
N MET A 8 9.10 3.90 26.06
CA MET A 8 10.23 3.97 25.15
C MET A 8 10.43 5.45 24.83
N ASN A 9 11.32 6.10 25.57
CA ASN A 9 11.69 7.52 25.40
C ASN A 9 11.79 7.82 23.90
N ARG A 10 10.94 8.72 23.41
CA ARG A 10 10.86 9.16 22.01
C ARG A 10 12.24 9.33 21.36
N ASP A 11 13.23 9.81 22.11
CA ASP A 11 14.60 9.98 21.63
C ASP A 11 15.22 8.67 21.14
N LYS A 12 14.98 7.54 21.82
CA LYS A 12 15.45 6.22 21.40
C LYS A 12 14.82 5.79 20.09
N ILE A 13 13.49 5.93 19.98
CA ILE A 13 12.75 5.59 18.75
C ILE A 13 13.20 6.50 17.60
N TYR A 14 13.39 7.79 17.87
CA TYR A 14 13.90 8.75 16.89
C TYR A 14 15.31 8.43 16.44
N ASN A 15 16.17 7.92 17.32
CA ASN A 15 17.51 7.48 16.93
C ASN A 15 17.43 6.26 16.00
N GLU A 16 16.60 5.27 16.32
CA GLU A 16 16.38 4.10 15.45
C GLU A 16 15.80 4.51 14.08
N ILE A 17 14.83 5.43 14.07
CA ILE A 17 14.26 5.98 12.83
C ILE A 17 15.35 6.67 12.00
N LYS A 18 16.26 7.45 12.62
CA LYS A 18 17.37 8.09 11.92
C LYS A 18 18.37 7.08 11.38
N GLU A 19 18.68 6.03 12.13
CA GLU A 19 19.57 4.96 11.67
C GLU A 19 18.97 4.23 10.46
N THR A 20 17.65 4.04 10.45
CA THR A 20 16.94 3.31 9.40
C THR A 20 16.64 4.17 8.16
N LEU A 21 16.18 5.42 8.35
CA LEU A 21 15.67 6.29 7.29
C LEU A 21 16.57 7.51 7.00
N GLY A 22 17.67 7.68 7.73
CA GLY A 22 18.60 8.82 7.64
C GLY A 22 18.10 10.10 8.33
N ILE A 23 16.79 10.23 8.55
CA ILE A 23 16.14 11.34 9.23
C ILE A 23 14.94 10.83 10.03
N VAL A 24 14.38 11.65 10.93
CA VAL A 24 13.01 11.43 11.46
C VAL A 24 12.02 12.22 10.59
N PRO A 25 11.21 11.57 9.73
CA PRO A 25 10.22 12.24 8.90
C PRO A 25 9.16 12.95 9.74
N THR A 26 8.60 14.04 9.21
CA THR A 26 7.58 14.84 9.90
C THR A 26 6.35 14.03 10.29
N PHE A 27 5.90 13.08 9.46
CA PHE A 27 4.72 12.26 9.77
C PHE A 27 4.93 11.33 10.97
N LEU A 28 6.17 10.87 11.22
CA LEU A 28 6.50 10.12 12.44
C LEU A 28 6.65 11.06 13.64
N LYS A 29 7.17 12.29 13.43
CA LYS A 29 7.22 13.31 14.49
C LYS A 29 5.83 13.74 15.00
N SER A 30 4.81 13.67 14.15
CA SER A 30 3.44 14.01 14.54
C SER A 30 2.73 12.92 15.36
N VAL A 31 3.32 11.74 15.51
CA VAL A 31 2.74 10.65 16.32
C VAL A 31 2.93 10.94 17.81
N SER A 32 1.88 10.72 18.61
CA SER A 32 1.93 10.88 20.06
C SER A 32 2.92 9.92 20.70
N ASP A 33 3.51 10.29 21.84
CA ASP A 33 4.44 9.42 22.60
C ASP A 33 3.89 8.03 22.84
N THR A 34 2.62 7.99 23.24
CA THR A 34 1.89 6.77 23.58
C THR A 34 1.71 5.79 22.43
N ARG A 35 1.91 6.23 21.18
CA ARG A 35 1.71 5.42 19.97
C ARG A 35 2.97 5.28 19.12
N LEU A 36 3.95 6.15 19.29
CA LEU A 36 5.13 6.24 18.42
C LEU A 36 5.86 4.90 18.28
N ALA A 37 6.04 4.15 19.36
CA ALA A 37 6.66 2.83 19.31
C ALA A 37 5.87 1.86 18.43
N GLN A 38 4.56 1.78 18.64
CA GLN A 38 3.68 0.86 17.91
C GLN A 38 3.59 1.23 16.42
N GLU A 39 3.46 2.51 16.10
CA GLU A 39 3.42 3.00 14.73
C GLU A 39 4.76 2.77 14.02
N TRP A 40 5.89 2.92 14.73
CA TRP A 40 7.20 2.62 14.17
C TRP A 40 7.40 1.13 13.87
N GLU A 41 7.04 0.25 14.81
CA GLU A 41 7.09 -1.21 14.58
C GLU A 41 6.20 -1.62 13.40
N LEU A 42 4.98 -1.07 13.32
CA LEU A 42 4.09 -1.32 12.20
C LEU A 42 4.69 -0.82 10.88
N PHE A 43 5.30 0.37 10.88
CA PHE A 43 5.94 0.92 9.69
C PHE A 43 7.09 0.03 9.22
N LYS A 44 7.97 -0.43 10.12
CA LYS A 44 9.05 -1.37 9.76
C LYS A 44 8.49 -2.63 9.13
N HIS A 45 7.53 -3.28 9.79
CA HIS A 45 7.00 -4.56 9.35
C HIS A 45 6.28 -4.47 7.99
N VAL A 46 5.46 -3.43 7.79
CA VAL A 46 4.69 -3.30 6.55
C VAL A 46 5.51 -2.69 5.42
N GLN A 47 6.26 -1.63 5.72
CA GLN A 47 6.93 -0.84 4.69
C GLN A 47 8.35 -1.34 4.41
N LEU A 48 9.14 -1.66 5.43
CA LEU A 48 10.58 -1.87 5.24
C LEU A 48 10.97 -3.33 5.09
N GLU A 49 10.28 -4.23 5.78
CA GLU A 49 10.57 -5.67 5.71
C GLU A 49 10.11 -6.29 4.37
N GLU A 50 10.81 -7.35 3.98
CA GLU A 50 10.45 -8.18 2.84
C GLU A 50 9.27 -9.07 3.20
N GLY A 51 8.28 -9.14 2.31
CA GLY A 51 7.09 -9.97 2.51
C GLY A 51 6.97 -11.06 1.45
N VAL A 52 5.81 -11.71 1.40
CA VAL A 52 5.49 -12.67 0.33
C VAL A 52 5.38 -11.99 -1.04
N ILE A 53 4.98 -10.71 -1.06
CA ILE A 53 4.99 -9.88 -2.25
C ILE A 53 6.33 -9.15 -2.34
N PRO A 54 7.11 -9.34 -3.42
CA PRO A 54 8.39 -8.66 -3.58
C PRO A 54 8.28 -7.14 -3.49
N GLY A 55 9.28 -6.49 -2.90
CA GLY A 55 9.31 -5.04 -2.66
C GLY A 55 8.85 -4.18 -3.84
N LYS A 56 9.32 -4.45 -5.07
CA LYS A 56 8.90 -3.74 -6.29
C LYS A 56 7.38 -3.75 -6.49
N TYR A 57 6.77 -4.93 -6.43
CA TYR A 57 5.34 -5.10 -6.66
C TYR A 57 4.51 -4.56 -5.49
N LYS A 58 5.01 -4.68 -4.26
CA LYS A 58 4.39 -4.07 -3.06
C LYS A 58 4.21 -2.55 -3.24
N GLU A 59 5.24 -1.87 -3.74
CA GLU A 59 5.17 -0.43 -3.97
C GLU A 59 4.32 -0.04 -5.18
N LEU A 60 4.30 -0.83 -6.25
CA LEU A 60 3.40 -0.59 -7.39
C LEU A 60 1.92 -0.73 -7.00
N ILE A 61 1.59 -1.69 -6.13
CA ILE A 61 0.24 -1.79 -5.52
C ILE A 61 -0.07 -0.54 -4.69
N GLY A 62 0.87 -0.14 -3.82
CA GLY A 62 0.74 1.10 -3.02
C GLY A 62 0.53 2.34 -3.89
N LEU A 63 1.23 2.45 -5.01
CA LEU A 63 1.06 3.52 -5.99
C LEU A 63 -0.34 3.51 -6.61
N GLY A 64 -0.85 2.34 -7.01
CA GLY A 64 -2.21 2.22 -7.55
C GLY A 64 -3.27 2.69 -6.56
N ILE A 65 -3.16 2.29 -5.28
CA ILE A 65 -4.06 2.73 -4.20
C ILE A 65 -3.93 4.25 -4.00
N ALA A 66 -2.71 4.78 -3.93
CA ALA A 66 -2.46 6.20 -3.76
C ALA A 66 -3.07 7.05 -4.89
N ALA A 67 -2.91 6.61 -6.14
CA ALA A 67 -3.47 7.26 -7.31
C ALA A 67 -5.01 7.26 -7.28
N ALA A 68 -5.62 6.10 -7.03
CA ALA A 68 -7.09 5.96 -6.99
C ALA A 68 -7.72 6.79 -5.85
N THR A 69 -7.07 6.84 -4.69
CA THR A 69 -7.52 7.61 -3.51
C THR A 69 -7.08 9.08 -3.53
N LYS A 70 -6.33 9.49 -4.56
CA LYS A 70 -5.84 10.87 -4.76
C LYS A 70 -4.93 11.38 -3.63
N CYS A 71 -4.18 10.49 -2.98
CA CYS A 71 -3.20 10.88 -1.95
C CYS A 71 -1.88 11.32 -2.60
N HIS A 72 -1.66 12.63 -2.76
CA HIS A 72 -0.44 13.19 -3.37
C HIS A 72 0.84 12.79 -2.63
N TYR A 73 0.83 12.78 -1.29
CA TYR A 73 1.98 12.34 -0.48
C TYR A 73 2.33 10.87 -0.75
N CYS A 74 1.30 10.02 -0.79
CA CYS A 74 1.46 8.57 -0.98
C CYS A 74 1.92 8.27 -2.41
N THR A 75 1.42 9.00 -3.41
CA THR A 75 1.84 8.83 -4.82
C THR A 75 3.33 9.08 -4.96
N LEU A 76 3.85 10.17 -4.36
CA LEU A 76 5.28 10.44 -4.37
C LEU A 76 6.06 9.35 -3.65
N PHE A 77 5.67 9.01 -2.42
CA PHE A 77 6.37 8.03 -1.60
C PHE A 77 6.48 6.66 -2.28
N HIS A 78 5.36 6.10 -2.74
CA HIS A 78 5.33 4.79 -3.38
C HIS A 78 6.00 4.79 -4.76
N THR A 79 5.93 5.89 -5.51
CA THR A 79 6.64 6.01 -6.79
C THR A 79 8.15 5.95 -6.60
N GLU A 80 8.69 6.74 -5.66
CA GLU A 80 10.14 6.77 -5.41
C GLU A 80 10.64 5.46 -4.81
N LYS A 81 9.85 4.83 -3.93
CA LYS A 81 10.21 3.53 -3.36
C LYS A 81 10.10 2.39 -4.37
N ALA A 82 9.13 2.43 -5.29
CA ALA A 82 9.06 1.47 -6.40
C ALA A 82 10.30 1.57 -7.30
N LYS A 83 10.73 2.79 -7.65
CA LYS A 83 11.97 3.03 -8.43
C LYS A 83 13.21 2.55 -7.68
N LEU A 84 13.29 2.79 -6.37
CA LEU A 84 14.37 2.27 -5.52
C LEU A 84 14.45 0.73 -5.56
N GLN A 85 13.29 0.06 -5.70
CA GLN A 85 13.16 -1.38 -5.87
C GLN A 85 13.30 -1.85 -7.33
N GLY A 86 13.74 -0.98 -8.24
CA GLY A 86 14.01 -1.32 -9.64
C GLY A 86 12.79 -1.29 -10.57
N ALA A 87 11.67 -0.67 -10.17
CA ALA A 87 10.55 -0.46 -11.07
C ALA A 87 10.94 0.44 -12.25
N THR A 88 10.62 0.00 -13.45
CA THR A 88 10.77 0.76 -14.69
C THR A 88 9.65 1.79 -14.86
N ALA A 89 9.87 2.77 -15.73
CA ALA A 89 8.80 3.72 -16.09
C ALA A 89 7.57 3.02 -16.70
N ALA A 90 7.78 1.93 -17.44
CA ALA A 90 6.71 1.13 -18.01
C ALA A 90 5.88 0.43 -16.93
N GLU A 91 6.51 -0.17 -15.92
CA GLU A 91 5.78 -0.80 -14.80
C GLU A 91 5.02 0.22 -13.96
N VAL A 92 5.58 1.41 -13.75
CA VAL A 92 4.89 2.52 -13.07
C VAL A 92 3.66 2.97 -13.87
N GLU A 93 3.81 3.15 -15.18
CA GLU A 93 2.70 3.50 -16.07
C GLU A 93 1.62 2.43 -16.05
N GLU A 94 2.00 1.16 -16.18
CA GLU A 94 1.06 0.03 -16.17
C GLU A 94 0.28 -0.04 -14.85
N ALA A 95 0.94 0.12 -13.70
CA ALA A 95 0.27 0.13 -12.39
C ALA A 95 -0.77 1.27 -12.29
N VAL A 96 -0.45 2.46 -12.81
CA VAL A 96 -1.39 3.60 -12.84
C VAL A 96 -2.53 3.35 -13.83
N SER A 97 -2.26 2.71 -14.97
CA SER A 97 -3.27 2.31 -15.95
C SER A 97 -4.27 1.30 -15.36
N TYR A 98 -3.82 0.30 -14.60
CA TYR A 98 -4.70 -0.60 -13.83
C TYR A 98 -5.57 0.15 -12.82
N ALA A 99 -4.99 1.12 -12.10
CA ALA A 99 -5.74 1.94 -11.13
C ALA A 99 -6.82 2.79 -11.82
N LYS A 100 -6.49 3.39 -12.98
CA LYS A 100 -7.41 4.15 -13.82
C LYS A 100 -8.57 3.28 -14.31
N GLU A 101 -8.27 2.12 -14.88
CA GLU A 101 -9.28 1.19 -15.40
C GLU A 101 -10.21 0.71 -14.28
N THR A 102 -9.65 0.26 -13.16
CA THR A 102 -10.42 -0.24 -12.01
C THR A 102 -11.35 0.84 -11.45
N SER A 103 -10.84 2.08 -11.32
CA SER A 103 -11.65 3.22 -10.84
C SER A 103 -12.76 3.59 -11.84
N GLY A 104 -12.48 3.51 -13.15
CA GLY A 104 -13.44 3.73 -14.22
C GLY A 104 -14.59 2.72 -14.18
N TRP A 105 -14.28 1.42 -14.12
CA TRP A 105 -15.28 0.37 -14.01
C TRP A 105 -16.06 0.42 -12.70
N SER A 106 -15.39 0.75 -11.59
CA SER A 106 -16.07 0.99 -10.32
C SER A 106 -17.15 2.07 -10.46
N THR A 107 -16.81 3.20 -11.08
CA THR A 107 -17.77 4.29 -11.35
C THR A 107 -18.94 3.80 -12.19
N TYR A 108 -18.66 3.07 -13.28
CA TYR A 108 -19.69 2.60 -14.21
C TYR A 108 -20.62 1.56 -13.58
N ILE A 109 -20.07 0.48 -13.01
CA ILE A 109 -20.85 -0.65 -12.46
C ILE A 109 -21.69 -0.21 -11.27
N ASN A 110 -21.11 0.58 -10.36
CA ASN A 110 -21.87 1.13 -9.22
C ASN A 110 -22.93 2.13 -9.70
N GLY A 111 -22.59 3.02 -10.64
CA GLY A 111 -23.52 4.01 -11.18
C GLY A 111 -24.70 3.37 -11.92
N MET A 112 -24.46 2.29 -12.66
CA MET A 112 -25.49 1.51 -13.34
C MET A 112 -26.26 0.57 -12.40
N ARG A 113 -25.82 0.45 -11.14
CA ARG A 113 -26.43 -0.43 -10.12
C ARG A 113 -26.57 -1.87 -10.61
N VAL A 114 -25.50 -2.37 -11.23
CA VAL A 114 -25.45 -3.76 -11.71
C VAL A 114 -25.78 -4.72 -10.55
N ASP A 115 -26.64 -5.69 -10.82
CA ASP A 115 -27.04 -6.70 -9.83
C ASP A 115 -25.83 -7.57 -9.44
N TYR A 116 -25.43 -7.51 -8.17
CA TYR A 116 -24.22 -8.18 -7.69
C TYR A 116 -24.31 -9.71 -7.77
N GLU A 117 -25.49 -10.29 -7.52
CA GLU A 117 -25.66 -11.74 -7.58
C GLU A 117 -25.61 -12.26 -9.02
N GLN A 118 -26.14 -11.51 -9.99
CA GLN A 118 -25.99 -11.77 -11.41
C GLN A 118 -24.53 -11.64 -11.83
N PHE A 119 -23.87 -10.54 -11.49
CA PHE A 119 -22.46 -10.33 -11.80
C PHE A 119 -21.58 -11.47 -11.26
N LYS A 120 -21.82 -11.91 -10.03
CA LYS A 120 -21.12 -13.05 -9.42
C LYS A 120 -21.32 -14.35 -10.19
N ARG A 121 -22.54 -14.65 -10.66
CA ARG A 121 -22.81 -15.83 -11.50
C ARG A 121 -22.06 -15.74 -12.82
N GLU A 122 -22.08 -14.57 -13.47
CA GLU A 122 -21.41 -14.33 -14.75
C GLU A 122 -19.89 -14.45 -14.63
N VAL A 123 -19.28 -13.88 -13.59
CA VAL A 123 -17.84 -14.04 -13.31
C VAL A 123 -17.47 -15.52 -13.13
N GLY A 124 -18.32 -16.30 -12.44
CA GLY A 124 -18.14 -17.74 -12.33
C GLY A 124 -18.11 -18.45 -13.69
N GLN A 125 -19.07 -18.15 -14.56
CA GLN A 125 -19.13 -18.70 -15.92
C GLN A 125 -17.92 -18.30 -16.78
N ILE A 126 -17.45 -17.05 -16.63
CA ILE A 126 -16.25 -16.55 -17.31
C ILE A 126 -15.01 -17.33 -16.87
N VAL A 127 -14.80 -17.49 -15.56
CA VAL A 127 -13.66 -18.25 -15.01
C VAL A 127 -13.70 -19.71 -15.49
N GLU A 128 -14.87 -20.35 -15.47
CA GLU A 128 -15.03 -21.71 -15.99
C GLU A 128 -14.66 -21.82 -17.48
N HIS A 129 -15.09 -20.86 -18.30
CA HIS A 129 -14.74 -20.82 -19.71
C HIS A 129 -13.23 -20.64 -19.91
N MET A 130 -12.62 -19.67 -19.25
CA MET A 130 -11.19 -19.37 -19.36
C MET A 130 -10.33 -20.57 -18.93
N ASN A 131 -10.71 -21.28 -17.86
CA ASN A 131 -10.01 -22.48 -17.42
C ASN A 131 -10.03 -23.62 -18.45
N ARG A 132 -11.02 -23.66 -19.35
CA ARG A 132 -11.09 -24.63 -20.45
C ARG A 132 -10.29 -24.19 -21.68
N THR A 133 -10.17 -22.89 -21.92
CA THR A 133 -9.59 -22.36 -23.17
C THR A 133 -8.16 -21.85 -23.05
N MET A 134 -7.70 -21.50 -21.86
CA MET A 134 -6.34 -20.98 -21.61
C MET A 134 -5.33 -22.07 -21.21
N ARG A 135 -5.62 -23.34 -21.51
CA ARG A 135 -4.68 -24.47 -21.35
C ARG A 135 -3.99 -24.78 -22.65
#